data_AF-A0A6N2APU3-F1
#
_entry.id   AF-A0A6N2APU3-F1
#
_cell.length_a   1.000
_cell.length_b   1.000
_cell.length_c   1.000
_cell.angle_alpha   90.00
_cell.angle_beta   90.00
_cell.angle_gamma   90.00
#
_symmetry.space_group_name_H-M   'P 1'
#
loop_
_entity.id
_entity.type
_entity.pdbx_description
1 polymer ?
#
loop_
_entity_poly.entity_id
_entity_poly.type
_entity_poly.pdbx_seq_one_letter_code
_entity_poly.pdbx_strand_id
1 'polypeptide(L)'
;MKSKDSSDCTEQALFDELKALEEHLKAHGPYVNGQNVCSVDMSLAPKMYHLEVALGHFKKWSLTESLSHVRNYMKVCNLFLSVSLCACMV
;
A
#
# COMPACT_ATOMS: atom_id res chain seq x y z
N MET A 1 8.18 13.31 19.73
CA MET A 1 9.50 12.62 19.68
C MET A 1 10.07 12.81 18.28
N LYS A 2 11.17 13.56 18.13
CA LYS A 2 11.92 13.60 16.87
C LYS A 2 12.93 12.46 16.92
N SER A 3 12.83 11.51 16.00
CA SER A 3 13.84 10.47 15.80
C SER A 3 15.15 11.11 15.36
N LYS A 4 16.24 10.60 15.92
CA LYS A 4 17.60 11.10 15.78
C LYS A 4 18.34 10.21 14.78
N ASP A 5 17.98 10.31 13.51
CA ASP A 5 18.79 9.85 12.38
C ASP A 5 18.35 10.63 11.14
N SER A 6 19.24 11.51 10.66
CA SER A 6 19.02 12.45 9.56
C SER A 6 19.42 11.90 8.19
N SER A 7 19.42 10.57 8.06
CA SER A 7 19.75 9.87 6.82
C SER A 7 18.65 8.85 6.52
N ASP A 8 17.58 9.33 5.89
CA ASP A 8 16.34 8.61 5.56
C ASP A 8 16.52 7.53 4.46
N CYS A 9 17.54 6.67 4.59
CA CYS A 9 17.76 5.53 3.71
C CYS A 9 16.55 4.57 3.70
N THR A 10 15.85 4.47 4.82
CA THR A 10 14.64 3.64 4.96
C THR A 10 13.43 4.21 4.24
N GLU A 11 13.26 5.53 4.18
CA GLU A 11 12.18 6.15 3.40
C GLU A 11 12.44 6.04 1.90
N GLN A 12 13.69 6.24 1.49
CA GLN A 12 14.11 6.05 0.10
C GLN A 12 13.91 4.59 -0.34
N ALA A 13 14.34 3.62 0.48
CA ALA A 13 14.13 2.20 0.22
C ALA A 13 12.64 1.86 0.11
N LEU A 14 11.81 2.39 1.01
CA LEU A 14 10.36 2.20 0.93
C LEU A 14 9.78 2.79 -0.37
N PHE A 15 10.24 3.98 -0.77
CA PHE A 15 9.80 4.61 -2.01
C PHE A 15 10.22 3.81 -3.24
N ASP A 16 11.43 3.26 -3.25
CA ASP A 16 11.94 2.42 -4.34
C ASP A 16 11.15 1.11 -4.46
N GLU A 17 10.80 0.47 -3.33
CA GLU A 17 9.93 -0.72 -3.30
C GLU A 17 8.51 -0.41 -3.80
N LEU A 18 7.93 0.73 -3.39
CA LEU A 18 6.62 1.17 -3.88
C LEU A 18 6.65 1.49 -5.37
N LYS A 19 7.76 2.01 -5.88
CA LYS A 19 7.96 2.24 -7.30
C LYS A 19 8.05 0.94 -8.09
N ALA A 20 8.77 -0.05 -7.57
CA ALA A 20 8.80 -1.39 -8.18
C ALA A 20 7.39 -2.02 -8.23
N LEU A 21 6.58 -1.84 -7.18
CA LEU A 21 5.19 -2.27 -7.17
C LEU A 21 4.33 -1.50 -8.18
N GLU A 22 4.49 -0.18 -8.30
CA GLU A 22 3.81 0.64 -9.33
C GLU A 22 4.14 0.16 -10.74
N GLU A 23 5.41 -0.13 -11.03
CA GLU A 23 5.84 -0.67 -12.32
C GLU A 23 5.23 -2.06 -12.59
N HIS A 24 5.19 -2.92 -11.58
CA HIS A 24 4.54 -4.23 -11.67
C HIS A 24 3.04 -4.11 -11.95
N LEU A 25 2.33 -3.26 -11.19
CA LEU A 25 0.89 -3.01 -11.37
C LEU A 25 0.57 -2.29 -12.69
N LYS A 26 1.49 -1.47 -13.20
CA LYS A 26 1.34 -0.85 -14.51
C LYS A 26 1.46 -1.88 -15.65
N ALA A 27 2.34 -2.86 -15.50
CA ALA A 27 2.55 -3.90 -16.51
C ALA A 27 1.52 -5.05 -16.42
N HIS A 28 1.10 -5.40 -15.21
CA HIS A 28 0.31 -6.60 -14.92
C HIS A 28 -0.97 -6.32 -14.13
N GLY A 29 -1.36 -5.06 -13.88
CA GLY A 29 -2.53 -4.74 -13.06
C GLY A 29 -3.87 -5.10 -13.71
N PRO A 30 -4.98 -5.04 -12.96
CA PRO A 30 -5.17 -4.23 -11.74
C PRO A 30 -4.71 -4.84 -10.40
N TYR A 31 -4.55 -6.16 -10.30
CA TYR A 31 -4.01 -6.85 -9.10
C TYR A 31 -2.60 -7.39 -9.37
N VAL A 32 -1.93 -7.93 -8.35
CA VAL A 32 -0.58 -8.50 -8.52
C VAL A 32 -0.56 -9.59 -9.60
N ASN A 33 -1.65 -10.34 -9.76
CA ASN A 33 -1.82 -11.39 -10.76
C ASN A 33 -2.79 -10.97 -11.91
N GLY A 34 -2.85 -9.69 -12.29
CA GLY A 34 -3.74 -9.27 -13.37
C GLY A 34 -5.17 -9.06 -12.90
N GLN A 35 -6.07 -9.80 -13.51
CA GLN A 35 -7.52 -9.61 -13.33
C GLN A 35 -8.05 -10.20 -12.02
N ASN A 36 -7.34 -11.19 -11.45
CA ASN A 36 -7.83 -11.94 -10.31
C ASN A 36 -7.04 -11.61 -9.05
N VAL A 37 -7.75 -11.51 -7.93
CA VAL A 37 -7.16 -11.43 -6.59
C VAL A 37 -6.44 -12.75 -6.30
N CYS A 38 -5.21 -12.67 -5.83
CA CYS A 38 -4.40 -13.80 -5.41
C CYS A 38 -4.01 -13.71 -3.93
N SER A 39 -3.35 -14.75 -3.41
CA SER A 39 -2.89 -14.79 -2.01
C SER A 39 -1.94 -13.64 -1.66
N VAL A 40 -1.16 -13.17 -2.64
CA VAL A 40 -0.25 -12.03 -2.46
C VAL A 40 -1.06 -10.77 -2.15
N ASP A 41 -2.15 -10.53 -2.87
CA ASP A 41 -2.99 -9.35 -2.65
C ASP A 41 -3.60 -9.36 -1.23
N MET A 42 -4.04 -10.53 -0.76
CA MET A 42 -4.59 -10.71 0.60
C MET A 42 -3.54 -10.45 1.69
N SER A 43 -2.28 -10.82 1.45
CA SER A 43 -1.20 -10.55 2.39
C SER A 43 -0.71 -9.10 2.38
N LEU A 44 -0.80 -8.45 1.21
CA LEU A 44 -0.29 -7.11 0.97
C LEU A 44 -1.30 -6.03 1.43
N ALA A 45 -2.59 -6.25 1.22
CA ALA A 45 -3.66 -5.34 1.61
C ALA A 45 -3.56 -4.82 3.07
N PRO A 46 -3.47 -5.66 4.11
CA PRO A 46 -3.37 -5.18 5.50
C PRO A 46 -2.06 -4.43 5.78
N LYS A 47 -0.96 -4.79 5.11
CA LYS A 47 0.33 -4.09 5.23
C LYS A 47 0.24 -2.68 4.66
N MET A 48 -0.37 -2.55 3.49
CA MET A 48 -0.56 -1.25 2.82
C MET A 48 -1.50 -0.34 3.62
N TYR A 49 -2.58 -0.89 4.18
CA TYR A 49 -3.47 -0.13 5.06
C TYR A 49 -2.74 0.37 6.32
N HIS A 50 -1.96 -0.49 6.96
CA HIS A 50 -1.18 -0.09 8.13
C HIS A 50 -0.18 1.01 7.79
N LEU A 51 0.44 0.92 6.63
CA LEU A 51 1.39 1.91 6.12
C LEU A 51 0.72 3.26 5.85
N GLU A 52 -0.47 3.29 5.24
CA GLU A 52 -1.25 4.51 5.01
C GLU A 52 -1.62 5.22 6.32
N VAL A 53 -2.17 4.47 7.29
CA VAL A 53 -2.61 5.03 8.58
C VAL A 53 -1.41 5.48 9.43
N ALA A 54 -0.38 4.64 9.55
CA ALA A 54 0.78 4.93 10.38
C ALA A 54 1.57 6.12 9.82
N LEU A 55 1.88 6.13 8.52
CA LEU A 55 2.68 7.20 7.93
C LEU A 55 1.89 8.52 7.81
N GLY A 56 0.58 8.44 7.59
CA GLY A 56 -0.31 9.60 7.69
C GLY A 56 -0.32 10.22 9.08
N HIS A 57 -0.35 9.40 10.14
CA HIS A 57 -0.40 9.87 11.53
C HIS A 57 0.95 10.35 12.06
N PHE A 58 2.03 9.58 11.86
CA PHE A 58 3.33 9.85 12.46
C PHE A 58 4.21 10.78 11.64
N LYS A 59 4.18 10.68 10.31
CA LYS A 59 5.06 11.45 9.41
C LYS A 59 4.32 12.45 8.52
N LYS A 60 2.98 12.50 8.56
CA LYS A 60 2.14 13.26 7.62
C LYS A 60 2.51 12.97 6.16
N TRP A 61 3.00 11.76 5.90
CA TRP A 61 3.41 11.35 4.57
C TRP A 61 2.20 10.83 3.82
N SER A 62 1.94 11.42 2.66
CA SER A 62 0.91 10.97 1.74
C SER A 62 1.57 10.34 0.53
N LEU A 63 0.96 9.28 0.02
CA LEU A 63 1.37 8.70 -1.25
C LEU A 63 1.22 9.75 -2.35
N THR A 64 2.34 10.04 -2.99
CA THR A 64 2.48 11.06 -4.03
C THR A 64 1.63 10.69 -5.23
N GLU A 65 1.11 11.69 -5.95
CA GLU A 65 0.24 11.46 -7.11
C GLU A 65 0.90 10.66 -8.25
N SER A 66 2.22 10.56 -8.24
CA SER A 66 3.00 9.75 -9.19
C SER A 66 2.74 8.24 -9.07
N LEU A 67 2.29 7.74 -7.92
CA LEU A 67 2.01 6.32 -7.67
C LEU A 67 0.52 6.00 -7.84
N SER A 68 0.01 6.29 -9.04
CA SER A 68 -1.42 6.21 -9.35
C SER A 68 -1.99 4.78 -9.33
N HIS A 69 -1.23 3.78 -9.79
CA HIS A 69 -1.66 2.39 -9.83
C HIS A 69 -1.70 1.80 -8.43
N VAL A 70 -0.67 2.06 -7.62
CA VAL A 70 -0.61 1.67 -6.20
C VAL A 70 -1.73 2.33 -5.42
N ARG A 71 -2.04 3.61 -5.68
CA ARG A 71 -3.15 4.32 -5.01
C ARG A 71 -4.52 3.73 -5.38
N ASN A 72 -4.71 3.34 -6.64
CA ASN A 72 -5.91 2.63 -7.06
C ASN A 72 -5.99 1.23 -6.43
N TYR A 73 -4.88 0.51 -6.41
CA TYR A 73 -4.76 -0.80 -5.76
C TYR A 73 -5.12 -0.72 -4.27
N MET A 74 -4.61 0.26 -3.53
CA MET A 74 -4.97 0.48 -2.13
C MET A 74 -6.45 0.80 -1.92
N LYS A 75 -7.06 1.62 -2.79
CA LYS A 75 -8.51 1.88 -2.72
C LYS A 75 -9.32 0.59 -2.87
N VAL A 76 -8.94 -0.25 -3.83
CA VAL A 76 -9.60 -1.55 -4.05
C VAL A 76 -9.39 -2.47 -2.85
N CYS A 77 -8.16 -2.61 -2.35
CA CYS A 77 -7.86 -3.42 -1.17
C CYS A 77 -8.60 -2.95 0.10
N ASN A 78 -8.72 -1.64 0.33
CA ASN A 78 -9.43 -1.10 1.48
C ASN A 78 -10.93 -1.39 1.41
N LEU A 79 -11.51 -1.35 0.21
CA LEU A 79 -12.89 -1.79 -0.01
C LEU A 79 -13.06 -3.28 0.35
N PHE A 80 -12.14 -4.15 -0.05
CA PHE A 80 -12.18 -5.56 0.33
C PHE A 80 -12.04 -5.78 1.85
N LEU A 81 -11.13 -5.06 2.53
CA LEU A 81 -10.94 -5.19 3.97
C LEU A 81 -12.16 -4.74 4.76
N SER A 82 -12.77 -3.60 4.40
CA SER A 82 -14.00 -3.12 5.07
C SER A 82 -15.19 -4.08 4.88
N VAL A 83 -15.34 -4.69 3.72
CA VAL A 83 -16.40 -5.69 3.45
C VAL A 83 -16.11 -7.01 4.18
N SER A 84 -14.85 -7.47 4.19
CA SER A 84 -14.47 -8.73 4.83
C SER A 84 -14.44 -8.65 6.36
N LEU A 85 -14.08 -7.51 6.96
CA LEU A 85 -14.25 -7.28 8.40
C LEU A 85 -15.73 -7.29 8.80
N CYS A 86 -16.63 -6.85 7.92
CA CYS A 86 -18.06 -6.94 8.15
C CYS A 86 -18.57 -8.40 8.08
N ALA A 87 -17.96 -9.24 7.23
CA ALA A 87 -18.32 -10.67 7.09
C ALA A 87 -17.73 -11.58 8.17
N CYS A 88 -16.63 -11.21 8.83
CA CYS A 88 -16.05 -11.97 9.96
C CYS A 88 -16.53 -11.52 11.35
N MET A 89 -17.44 -10.54 11.43
CA MET A 89 -18.10 -10.10 12.68
C MET A 89 -19.56 -10.57 12.79
N VAL A 90 -19.97 -11.60 12.04
CA VAL A 90 -21.28 -12.28 12.17
C VAL A 90 -21.07 -13.76 12.42
#